data_AF-A0A0S8D5H0-F1
#
_entry.id   AF-A0A0S8D5H0-F1
#
_cell.length_a   1.000
_cell.length_b   1.000
_cell.length_c   1.000
_cell.angle_alpha   90.00
_cell.angle_beta   90.00
_cell.angle_gamma   90.00
#
_symmetry.space_group_name_H-M   'P 1'
#
loop_
_entity.id
_entity.type
_entity.pdbx_description
1 polymer ?
#
loop_
_entity_poly.entity_id
_entity_poly.type
_entity_poly.pdbx_seq_one_letter_code
_entity_poly.pdbx_strand_id
1 'polypeptide(L)' 'MDRNIYIDNMNLEEALELWERRLSGAGCLNPMDNEVISIDDSLGRITAEPVFARLSSPFYNASAMDGIG' A
#
# COMPACT_ATOMS: atom_id res chain seq x y z
N MET A 1 13.37 -48.16 18.22
CA MET A 1 13.44 -46.70 18.46
C MET A 1 12.65 -46.05 17.35
N ASP A 2 11.36 -45.87 17.60
CA ASP A 2 10.44 -45.32 16.60
C ASP A 2 10.82 -43.86 16.35
N ARG A 3 11.28 -43.59 15.13
CA ARG A 3 11.37 -42.23 14.62
C ARG A 3 9.93 -41.80 14.34
N ASN A 4 9.36 -40.98 15.22
CA ASN A 4 8.14 -40.26 14.94
C ASN A 4 8.45 -39.19 13.88
N ILE A 5 8.44 -39.60 12.60
CA ILE A 5 8.57 -38.71 11.45
C ILE A 5 7.17 -38.21 11.12
N TYR A 6 6.56 -37.48 12.05
CA TYR A 6 5.39 -36.66 11.72
C TYR A 6 5.91 -35.25 11.47
N ILE A 7 5.77 -34.78 10.23
CA ILE A 7 5.94 -33.36 9.93
C ILE A 7 4.76 -32.67 10.59
N ASP A 8 5.07 -31.89 11.62
CA ASP A 8 4.09 -31.04 12.27
C ASP A 8 3.65 -29.96 11.27
N ASN A 9 2.37 -29.97 10.92
CA ASN A 9 1.79 -29.05 9.94
C ASN A 9 1.00 -27.99 10.68
N MET A 10 1.39 -26.73 10.51
CA MET A 10 0.63 -25.58 10.99
C MET A 10 -0.49 -25.24 10.02
N ASN A 11 -1.67 -24.94 10.54
CA ASN A 11 -2.75 -24.36 9.74
C ASN A 11 -2.25 -23.06 9.07
N LEU A 12 -2.60 -22.82 7.81
CA LEU A 12 -2.29 -21.58 7.11
C LEU A 12 -2.74 -20.33 7.88
N GLU A 13 -3.94 -20.33 8.45
CA GLU A 13 -4.49 -19.22 9.23
C GLU A 13 -3.66 -18.97 10.49
N GLU A 14 -3.31 -20.03 11.23
CA GLU A 14 -2.42 -19.93 12.41
C GLU A 14 -1.03 -19.40 12.02
N ALA A 15 -0.51 -19.82 10.86
CA ALA A 15 0.78 -19.37 10.35
C ALA A 15 0.75 -17.88 9.96
N LEU A 16 -0.33 -17.43 9.32
CA LEU A 16 -0.54 -16.03 8.95
C LEU A 16 -0.69 -15.15 10.19
N GLU A 17 -1.50 -15.56 11.17
CA GLU A 17 -1.66 -14.83 12.44
C GLU A 17 -0.34 -14.72 13.20
N LEU A 18 0.43 -15.82 13.27
CA LEU A 18 1.73 -15.82 13.91
C LEU A 18 2.68 -14.86 13.18
N TRP A 19 2.70 -14.87 11.86
CA TRP A 19 3.55 -14.01 11.03
C TRP A 19 3.20 -12.53 11.20
N GLU A 20 1.92 -12.18 11.07
CA GLU A 20 1.42 -10.81 11.26
C GLU A 20 1.72 -10.28 12.66
N ARG A 21 1.48 -11.09 13.70
CA ARG A 21 1.81 -10.73 15.09
C ARG A 21 3.30 -10.45 15.26
N ARG A 22 4.17 -11.25 14.63
CA ARG A 22 5.62 -11.07 14.70
C ARG A 22 6.07 -9.81 13.96
N LEU A 23 5.54 -9.55 12.76
CA LEU A 23 5.83 -8.33 12.01
C LEU A 23 5.35 -7.08 12.74
N SER A 24 4.14 -7.12 13.30
CA SER A 24 3.57 -6.04 14.11
C SER A 24 4.44 -5.76 15.34
N GLY A 25 4.79 -6.79 16.11
CA GLY A 25 5.65 -6.66 17.31
C GLY A 25 7.07 -6.18 17.01
N ALA A 26 7.59 -6.44 15.80
CA ALA A 26 8.87 -5.92 15.33
C ALA A 26 8.77 -4.51 14.72
N GLY A 27 7.57 -3.93 14.62
CA GLY A 27 7.33 -2.62 14.01
C GLY A 27 7.43 -2.62 12.48
N CYS A 28 7.50 -3.77 11.83
CA CYS A 28 7.65 -3.90 10.37
C CYS A 28 6.40 -3.48 9.59
N LEU A 29 5.25 -3.35 10.26
CA LEU A 29 4.00 -2.92 9.66
C LEU A 29 3.80 -1.39 9.72
N ASN A 30 4.71 -0.66 10.37
CA ASN A 30 4.66 0.79 10.38
C ASN A 30 5.19 1.34 9.05
N PRO A 31 4.64 2.46 8.56
CA PRO A 31 5.20 3.16 7.40
C PRO A 31 6.66 3.54 7.66
N MET A 32 7.48 3.47 6.60
CA MET A 32 8.81 4.08 6.61
C MET A 32 8.71 5.60 6.62
N ASP A 33 9.81 6.26 6.98
CA ASP A 33 9.93 7.71 6.84
C ASP A 33 9.67 8.12 5.38
N ASN A 34 8.95 9.23 5.23
CA ASN A 34 8.64 9.76 3.92
C ASN A 34 9.80 10.59 3.36
N GLU A 35 9.78 10.75 2.03
CA GLU A 35 10.71 11.63 1.32
C GLU A 35 9.97 12.39 0.22
N VAL A 36 10.52 13.54 -0.16
CA VAL A 36 10.05 14.33 -1.29
C VAL A 36 10.99 14.09 -2.45
N ILE A 37 10.45 13.55 -3.55
CA ILE A 37 11.20 13.21 -4.76
C ILE A 37 10.58 13.90 -5.98
N SER A 38 11.31 13.91 -7.09
CA SER A 38 10.75 14.36 -8.37
C SER A 38 9.65 13.41 -8.86
N ILE A 39 8.71 13.94 -9.66
CA ILE A 39 7.65 13.15 -10.29
C ILE A 39 8.25 12.12 -11.24
N ASP A 40 9.30 12.48 -11.98
CA ASP A 40 9.98 11.60 -12.93
C ASP A 40 10.56 10.34 -12.27
N ASP A 41 10.93 10.45 -10.98
CA ASP A 41 11.51 9.37 -10.18
C ASP A 41 10.45 8.59 -9.36
N SER A 42 9.18 8.99 -9.44
CA SER A 42 8.11 8.46 -8.58
C SER A 42 7.52 7.12 -9.03
N LEU A 43 7.84 6.66 -10.25
CA LEU A 43 7.28 5.43 -10.80
C LEU A 43 7.64 4.22 -9.93
N GLY A 44 6.62 3.49 -9.46
CA GLY A 44 6.79 2.32 -8.60
C GLY A 44 6.97 2.63 -7.11
N ARG A 45 6.94 3.92 -6.72
CA ARG A 45 6.90 4.34 -5.30
C ARG A 45 5.47 4.29 -4.76
N ILE A 46 5.35 4.40 -3.43
CA ILE A 46 4.07 4.45 -2.71
C ILE A 46 3.93 5.84 -2.10
N THR A 47 2.76 6.47 -2.25
CA THR A 47 2.46 7.75 -1.61
C THR A 47 2.42 7.59 -0.09
N ALA A 48 3.16 8.43 0.64
CA ALA A 48 3.21 8.37 2.10
C ALA A 48 1.87 8.74 2.76
N GLU A 49 1.05 9.54 2.08
CA GLU A 49 -0.25 10.00 2.57
C GLU A 49 -1.25 10.20 1.40
N PRO A 50 -2.56 10.29 1.67
CA PRO A 50 -3.55 10.58 0.64
C PRO A 50 -3.31 11.93 -0.05
N VAL A 51 -3.43 11.94 -1.39
CA VAL A 51 -3.24 13.16 -2.20
C VAL A 51 -4.59 13.72 -2.62
N PHE A 52 -4.86 14.99 -2.26
CA PHE A 52 -6.09 15.69 -2.63
C PHE A 52 -5.82 16.74 -3.70
N ALA A 53 -6.78 16.91 -4.61
CA ALA A 53 -6.71 17.95 -5.63
C ALA A 53 -6.80 19.33 -4.96
N ARG A 54 -5.83 20.20 -5.27
CA ARG A 54 -5.83 21.60 -4.80
C ARG A 54 -6.89 22.46 -5.51
N LEU A 55 -7.24 22.08 -6.73
CA LEU A 55 -8.18 22.80 -7.61
C LEU A 55 -9.00 21.77 -8.39
N SER A 56 -10.22 22.15 -8.74
CA SER A 56 -11.05 21.38 -9.67
C SER A 56 -10.38 21.28 -11.03
N SER A 57 -10.60 20.19 -11.75
CA SER A 57 -10.14 20.03 -13.13
C SER A 57 -11.31 19.56 -14.00
N PRO A 58 -11.86 20.41 -14.89
CA PRO A 58 -11.48 21.80 -15.13
C PRO A 58 -11.84 22.71 -13.95
N PHE A 59 -11.08 23.81 -13.76
CA PHE A 59 -11.36 24.81 -12.72
C PHE A 59 -12.25 25.96 -13.20
N TYR A 60 -12.75 25.88 -14.44
CA TYR A 60 -13.55 26.91 -15.10
C TYR A 60 -14.63 26.27 -15.97
N ASN A 61 -15.60 27.08 -16.41
CA ASN A 61 -16.63 26.64 -17.34
C ASN A 61 -16.00 26.36 -18.72
N ALA A 62 -15.79 25.08 -19.01
CA ALA A 62 -15.27 24.63 -20.29
C ALA A 62 -16.39 23.91 -21.07
N SER A 63 -16.69 24.38 -22.28
CA SER A 63 -17.56 23.61 -23.19
C SER A 63 -16.78 22.40 -23.71
N ALA A 64 -17.41 21.23 -23.66
CA ALA A 64 -16.82 20.00 -24.20
C ALA A 64 -16.97 19.91 -25.74
N MET A 65 -17.85 20.72 -26.33
CA MET A 65 -18.17 20.70 -27.77
C MET A 65 -18.18 22.09 -28.36
N ASP A 66 -17.99 22.14 -29.68
CA ASP A 66 -18.18 23.35 -30.46
C ASP A 66 -19.67 23.68 -30.57
N GLY A 67 -20.03 24.89 -30.22
CA GLY A 67 -21.39 25.40 -30.20
C GLY A 67 -21.41 26.86 -29.75
N ILE A 68 -22.60 27.42 -29.59
CA ILE A 68 -22.78 28.76 -29.02
C ILE A 68 -23.40 28.56 -27.64
N GLY A 69 -22.71 29.04 -26.60
CA GLY A 69 -23.16 29.01 -25.21
C GLY A 69 -24.16 30.11 -24.89
#